data_AF-A0A7G7BLA3-F1
#
_entry.id   AF-A0A7G7BLA3-F1
#
_cell.length_a   1.000
_cell.length_b   1.000
_cell.length_c   1.000
_cell.angle_alpha   90.00
_cell.angle_beta   90.00
_cell.angle_gamma   90.00
#
_symmetry.space_group_name_H-M   'P 1'
#
loop_
_entity.id
_entity.type
_entity.pdbx_description
1 polymer ?
#
loop_
_entity_poly.entity_id
_entity_poly.type
_entity_poly.pdbx_seq_one_letter_code
_entity_poly.pdbx_strand_id
1 'polypeptide(L)'
;MPGDHGRRRNDPRRLTRFVRGRGAGADEQGGADQHLRGRGERGAAGDRRDDAARYEEGEAVTEGQEGGTGQHRPDELYGRIKGYEGRAAATAGVGKDLVSQAMIRHWCEAMGDRHPAYEGPDAIAPPTMLQAWTMGGLSGHPDRSKAYEELFALLDGAGFTSVVATDSEQEYLRLLRPGERITFDAVIESVSERKTTKLGTGYFLTTRMDVQADGKPAGTHRFRILKYRPTSREPSRPSARSLRPRPVVNRDNAGFWEGVAEHRLLIQRCTECATLRFPWLPGCNECGCQKWDTVEASGEGTVFSYVVMHHPPFPAFSRSGEPGPYAVGLVELAEGVRMVSSVLGVPADEVRTGMPVRLEFLRTDPGLELPVFRVSEG
;
A
#
# COMPACT_ATOMS: atom_id res chain seq x y z
N MET A 1 -5.73 62.01 32.28
CA MET A 1 -6.51 62.02 33.54
C MET A 1 -7.68 62.96 33.36
N PRO A 2 -8.92 62.68 33.83
CA PRO A 2 -9.59 61.42 34.22
C PRO A 2 -10.81 61.19 33.27
N GLY A 3 -11.76 60.26 33.40
CA GLY A 3 -12.18 59.28 34.42
C GLY A 3 -13.06 58.24 33.70
N ASP A 4 -13.15 57.00 34.19
CA ASP A 4 -13.98 56.50 35.31
C ASP A 4 -15.26 55.79 34.80
N HIS A 5 -15.56 54.72 35.52
CA HIS A 5 -16.37 53.54 35.25
C HIS A 5 -17.86 53.75 35.00
N GLY A 6 -18.52 52.79 34.34
CA GLY A 6 -19.99 52.80 34.35
C GLY A 6 -20.81 51.72 33.63
N ARG A 7 -20.63 50.43 33.96
CA ARG A 7 -21.68 49.39 34.14
C ARG A 7 -22.65 48.96 33.00
N ARG A 8 -22.83 47.62 32.91
CA ARG A 8 -24.08 46.78 32.93
C ARG A 8 -23.99 45.64 31.87
N ARG A 9 -23.69 44.39 32.23
CA ARG A 9 -24.51 43.26 32.78
C ARG A 9 -25.49 42.57 31.79
N ASN A 10 -25.27 41.24 31.64
CA ASN A 10 -26.16 40.10 31.28
C ASN A 10 -26.74 40.08 29.84
N ASP A 11 -26.96 38.96 29.12
CA ASP A 11 -27.01 37.51 29.39
C ASP A 11 -26.95 36.78 28.01
N PRO A 12 -26.68 35.46 27.91
CA PRO A 12 -26.27 34.76 26.71
C PRO A 12 -27.47 34.19 25.95
N ARG A 13 -27.39 34.16 24.61
CA ARG A 13 -28.14 33.19 23.81
C ARG A 13 -27.27 32.66 22.68
N ARG A 14 -27.01 31.36 22.78
CA ARG A 14 -26.56 30.47 21.70
C ARG A 14 -27.29 30.78 20.41
N LEU A 15 -26.53 30.99 19.34
CA LEU A 15 -26.96 30.75 17.97
C LEU A 15 -25.80 30.04 17.26
N THR A 16 -25.87 28.72 17.26
CA THR A 16 -25.14 27.84 16.33
C THR A 16 -25.50 28.23 14.90
N ARG A 17 -24.51 28.62 14.10
CA ARG A 17 -24.65 28.63 12.63
C ARG A 17 -23.36 28.18 11.96
N PHE A 18 -23.47 27.07 11.24
CA PHE A 18 -22.52 26.60 10.23
C PHE A 18 -22.37 27.65 9.11
N VAL A 19 -21.15 28.05 8.79
CA VAL A 19 -20.81 28.66 7.49
C VAL A 19 -19.42 28.17 7.04
N ARG A 20 -19.36 27.58 5.84
CA ARG A 20 -18.14 27.32 5.06
C ARG A 20 -17.71 28.62 4.36
N GLY A 21 -16.41 28.93 4.35
CA GLY A 21 -15.83 29.94 3.45
C GLY A 21 -14.35 30.24 3.72
N ARG A 22 -13.52 30.20 2.66
CA ARG A 22 -12.08 30.48 2.63
C ARG A 22 -11.77 31.98 2.82
N GLY A 23 -10.59 32.31 3.38
CA GLY A 23 -9.78 33.48 2.96
C GLY A 23 -9.30 34.46 4.05
N ALA A 24 -8.03 34.28 4.48
CA ALA A 24 -6.98 35.24 4.90
C ALA A 24 -7.25 36.46 5.83
N GLY A 25 -6.40 36.61 6.87
CA GLY A 25 -6.11 37.86 7.59
C GLY A 25 -5.74 37.67 9.08
N ALA A 26 -4.54 38.09 9.48
CA ALA A 26 -3.89 37.91 10.79
C ALA A 26 -4.51 38.74 11.95
N ASP A 27 -4.46 38.27 13.20
CA ASP A 27 -3.46 38.62 14.24
C ASP A 27 -3.78 37.98 15.63
N GLU A 28 -2.80 37.99 16.52
CA GLU A 28 -2.55 37.14 17.70
C GLU A 28 -3.50 37.24 18.94
N GLN A 29 -3.57 36.13 19.73
CA GLN A 29 -3.26 36.00 21.18
C GLN A 29 -4.17 35.00 21.97
N GLY A 30 -3.52 34.03 22.66
CA GLY A 30 -3.91 33.63 24.03
C GLY A 30 -4.64 32.29 24.28
N GLY A 31 -3.86 31.22 24.47
CA GLY A 31 -4.00 30.05 25.37
C GLY A 31 -5.36 29.47 25.82
N ALA A 32 -5.53 28.14 25.65
CA ALA A 32 -5.88 27.18 26.70
C ALA A 32 -5.98 25.73 26.16
N ASP A 33 -5.53 24.78 26.98
CA ASP A 33 -5.58 23.31 26.89
C ASP A 33 -6.53 22.69 25.86
N GLN A 34 -5.96 21.92 24.93
CA GLN A 34 -6.72 20.98 24.09
C GLN A 34 -5.99 19.64 24.00
N HIS A 35 -6.58 18.60 24.59
CA HIS A 35 -6.22 17.21 24.36
C HIS A 35 -6.36 16.88 22.87
N LEU A 36 -5.24 16.71 22.17
CA LEU A 36 -5.21 16.35 20.76
C LEU A 36 -5.31 14.83 20.60
N ARG A 37 -6.53 14.34 20.36
CA ARG A 37 -6.78 12.97 19.89
C ARG A 37 -6.60 12.90 18.37
N GLY A 38 -5.49 12.31 17.91
CA GLY A 38 -5.27 12.04 16.49
C GLY A 38 -5.89 10.71 16.08
N ARG A 39 -7.03 10.72 15.39
CA ARG A 39 -7.64 9.54 14.76
C ARG A 39 -7.14 9.43 13.33
N GLY A 40 -6.18 8.55 13.08
CA GLY A 40 -5.72 8.22 11.72
C GLY A 40 -6.49 7.03 11.17
N GLU A 41 -7.62 7.25 10.51
CA GLU A 41 -8.28 6.22 9.70
C GLU A 41 -7.69 6.22 8.29
N ARG A 42 -7.06 5.11 7.88
CA ARG A 42 -6.83 4.82 6.47
C ARG A 42 -8.05 4.10 5.93
N GLY A 43 -8.99 4.88 5.37
CA GLY A 43 -10.14 4.37 4.64
C GLY A 43 -9.75 3.79 3.29
N ALA A 44 -10.22 2.57 3.00
CA ALA A 44 -10.25 2.01 1.66
C ALA A 44 -11.29 2.76 0.81
N ALA A 45 -11.00 2.92 -0.47
CA ALA A 45 -11.79 3.68 -1.42
C ALA A 45 -13.19 3.08 -1.68
N GLY A 46 -14.21 3.93 -1.50
CA GLY A 46 -15.40 4.06 -2.34
C GLY A 46 -16.52 3.03 -2.23
N ASP A 47 -17.68 3.46 -1.71
CA ASP A 47 -18.90 3.42 -2.53
C ASP A 47 -19.92 4.50 -2.12
N ARG A 48 -20.73 4.94 -3.08
CA ARG A 48 -21.76 5.98 -2.94
C ARG A 48 -23.04 5.42 -2.33
N ARG A 49 -23.53 6.17 -1.34
CA ARG A 49 -24.91 6.62 -1.06
C ARG A 49 -26.08 5.62 -1.00
N ASP A 50 -26.86 5.88 0.05
CA ASP A 50 -28.29 5.62 0.27
C ASP A 50 -28.67 4.18 0.65
N ASP A 51 -28.76 3.91 1.95
CA ASP A 51 -30.07 3.88 2.62
C ASP A 51 -29.94 3.76 4.14
N ALA A 52 -30.81 4.49 4.84
CA ALA A 52 -30.92 4.52 6.28
C ALA A 52 -31.71 3.29 6.77
N ALA A 53 -31.16 2.51 7.70
CA ALA A 53 -31.97 1.65 8.56
C ALA A 53 -31.29 1.44 9.92
N ARG A 54 -32.14 1.59 10.94
CA ARG A 54 -31.87 1.57 12.37
C ARG A 54 -31.35 0.20 12.83
N TYR A 55 -30.52 0.24 13.87
CA TYR A 55 -30.26 -0.91 14.72
C TYR A 55 -31.55 -1.25 15.48
N GLU A 56 -32.09 -2.44 15.23
CA GLU A 56 -33.02 -3.11 16.15
C GLU A 56 -32.53 -4.53 16.41
N GLU A 57 -32.51 -4.87 17.69
CA GLU A 57 -32.26 -6.19 18.24
C GLU A 57 -33.36 -7.14 17.75
N GLY A 58 -32.99 -8.26 17.16
CA GLY A 58 -33.93 -9.24 16.60
C GLY A 58 -33.44 -10.67 16.82
N GLU A 59 -34.29 -11.43 17.49
CA GLU A 59 -34.10 -12.78 18.04
C GLU A 59 -33.60 -13.84 17.06
N ALA A 60 -32.92 -14.83 17.65
CA ALA A 60 -32.53 -16.07 17.01
C ALA A 60 -33.77 -16.85 16.54
N VAL A 61 -33.85 -17.12 15.23
CA VAL A 61 -34.78 -18.10 14.67
C VAL A 61 -34.09 -19.45 14.62
N THR A 62 -34.58 -20.39 15.42
CA THR A 62 -34.27 -21.82 15.35
C THR A 62 -35.23 -22.51 14.40
N GLU A 63 -34.72 -23.04 13.28
CA GLU A 63 -35.32 -24.18 12.58
C GLU A 63 -34.19 -25.15 12.21
N GLY A 64 -34.30 -26.38 12.71
CA GLY A 64 -33.31 -27.44 12.55
C GLY A 64 -33.80 -28.54 11.62
N GLN A 65 -32.85 -29.19 10.96
CA GLN A 65 -32.72 -30.65 10.71
C GLN A 65 -31.60 -30.82 9.66
N GLU A 66 -30.63 -31.73 9.73
CA GLU A 66 -30.17 -32.74 10.68
C GLU A 66 -28.80 -33.23 10.16
N GLY A 67 -27.90 -33.69 11.04
CA GLY A 67 -26.83 -34.61 10.65
C GLY A 67 -25.41 -34.06 10.59
N GLY A 68 -24.79 -33.81 11.74
CA GLY A 68 -23.34 -33.63 11.86
C GLY A 68 -22.92 -33.13 13.23
N THR A 69 -22.77 -34.05 14.19
CA THR A 69 -22.25 -33.81 15.54
C THR A 69 -20.78 -33.36 15.51
N GLY A 70 -20.54 -32.11 15.12
CA GLY A 70 -19.29 -31.40 15.35
C GLY A 70 -19.32 -30.73 16.71
N GLN A 71 -19.12 -31.50 17.77
CA GLN A 71 -18.95 -31.02 19.14
C GLN A 71 -17.93 -29.88 19.15
N HIS A 72 -18.34 -28.66 19.55
CA HIS A 72 -17.45 -27.51 19.66
C HIS A 72 -16.44 -27.81 20.78
N ARG A 73 -15.30 -28.42 20.43
CA ARG A 73 -14.18 -28.53 21.36
C ARG A 73 -13.83 -27.11 21.79
N PRO A 74 -13.75 -26.83 23.10
CA PRO A 74 -13.16 -25.59 23.58
C PRO A 74 -11.83 -25.40 22.89
N ASP A 75 -11.57 -24.19 22.40
CA ASP A 75 -10.30 -23.87 21.79
C ASP A 75 -9.22 -23.93 22.88
N GLU A 76 -8.61 -25.10 23.05
CA GLU A 76 -7.59 -25.37 24.07
C GLU A 76 -6.43 -24.38 23.98
N LEU A 77 -6.12 -23.91 22.76
CA LEU A 77 -5.13 -22.87 22.54
C LEU A 77 -5.60 -21.54 23.13
N TYR A 78 -6.86 -21.14 22.89
CA TYR A 78 -7.43 -19.93 23.47
C TYR A 78 -7.32 -19.93 25.00
N GLY A 79 -7.67 -21.04 25.66
CA GLY A 79 -7.57 -21.18 27.12
C GLY A 79 -6.15 -20.93 27.65
N ARG A 80 -5.12 -21.37 26.91
CA ARG A 80 -3.72 -21.16 27.26
C ARG A 80 -3.27 -19.71 27.02
N ILE A 81 -3.57 -19.14 25.84
CA ILE A 81 -3.12 -17.79 25.49
C ILE A 81 -3.87 -16.70 26.27
N LYS A 82 -5.11 -16.95 26.68
CA LYS A 82 -5.89 -16.04 27.54
C LYS A 82 -5.21 -15.80 28.89
N GLY A 83 -4.50 -16.81 29.42
CA GLY A 83 -3.74 -16.70 30.66
C GLY A 83 -2.55 -15.73 30.62
N TYR A 84 -2.23 -15.17 29.45
CA TYR A 84 -1.20 -14.13 29.29
C TYR A 84 -1.75 -12.70 29.43
N GLU A 85 -3.07 -12.50 29.46
CA GLU A 85 -3.64 -11.18 29.74
C GLU A 85 -3.19 -10.64 31.09
N GLY A 86 -2.91 -9.34 31.14
CA GLY A 86 -2.39 -8.65 32.31
C GLY A 86 -0.90 -8.89 32.59
N ARG A 87 -0.23 -9.81 31.88
CA ARG A 87 1.22 -10.00 32.03
C ARG A 87 2.00 -8.93 31.30
N ALA A 88 3.18 -8.60 31.81
CA ALA A 88 4.10 -7.68 31.15
C ALA A 88 4.46 -8.18 29.76
N ALA A 89 4.44 -7.29 28.77
CA ALA A 89 4.96 -7.48 27.41
C ALA A 89 6.41 -6.96 27.27
N ALA A 90 6.74 -5.91 28.02
CA ALA A 90 8.08 -5.37 28.21
C ALA A 90 8.15 -4.75 29.61
N THR A 91 9.32 -4.81 30.25
CA THR A 91 9.53 -4.23 31.58
C THR A 91 10.80 -3.41 31.59
N ALA A 92 10.71 -2.16 32.05
CA ALA A 92 11.82 -1.20 32.07
C ALA A 92 12.51 -1.08 30.70
N GLY A 93 11.72 -1.09 29.62
CA GLY A 93 12.21 -0.86 28.26
C GLY A 93 12.85 0.52 28.15
N VAL A 94 13.95 0.60 27.40
CA VAL A 94 14.68 1.86 27.18
C VAL A 94 14.77 2.10 25.68
N GLY A 95 14.36 3.29 25.25
CA GLY A 95 14.54 3.73 23.87
C GLY A 95 16.02 3.70 23.50
N LYS A 96 16.33 3.27 22.27
CA LYS A 96 17.72 3.10 21.81
C LYS A 96 18.50 4.40 21.83
N ASP A 97 17.82 5.46 21.42
CA ASP A 97 18.37 6.80 21.33
C ASP A 97 17.58 7.74 22.25
N LEU A 98 18.24 8.82 22.67
CA LEU A 98 17.52 9.98 23.17
C LEU A 98 16.63 10.53 22.04
N VAL A 99 15.59 11.27 22.41
CA VAL A 99 14.84 12.05 21.42
C VAL A 99 15.86 12.91 20.66
N SER A 100 15.93 12.75 19.35
CA SER A 100 17.01 13.33 18.55
C SER A 100 16.47 14.20 17.42
N GLN A 101 17.07 15.38 17.26
CA GLN A 101 16.68 16.31 16.20
C GLN A 101 16.90 15.73 14.80
N ALA A 102 17.94 14.90 14.64
CA ALA A 102 18.22 14.22 13.37
C ALA A 102 17.09 13.26 12.96
N MET A 103 16.58 12.44 13.90
CA MET A 103 15.45 11.55 13.60
C MET A 103 14.16 12.32 13.38
N ILE A 104 13.92 13.41 14.13
CA ILE A 104 12.76 14.29 13.92
C ILE A 104 12.76 14.84 12.49
N ARG A 105 13.90 15.40 12.04
CA ARG A 105 14.05 15.94 10.69
C ARG A 105 13.75 14.88 9.62
N HIS A 106 14.38 13.71 9.71
CA HIS A 106 14.17 12.65 8.71
C HIS A 106 12.75 12.10 8.71
N TRP A 107 12.11 12.00 9.88
CA TRP A 107 10.70 11.64 9.96
C TRP A 107 9.82 12.69 9.27
N CYS A 108 10.05 13.98 9.53
CA CYS A 108 9.29 15.08 8.93
C CYS A 108 9.46 15.12 7.41
N GLU A 109 10.69 14.95 6.90
CA GLU A 109 10.98 14.84 5.46
C GLU A 109 10.22 13.68 4.81
N ALA A 110 10.25 12.50 5.43
CA ALA A 110 9.58 11.31 4.90
C ALA A 110 8.04 11.44 4.93
N MET A 111 7.49 12.09 5.95
CA MET A 111 6.05 12.32 6.10
C MET A 111 5.55 13.54 5.32
N GLY A 112 6.45 14.39 4.82
CA GLY A 112 6.12 15.66 4.19
C GLY A 112 5.53 16.69 5.17
N ASP A 113 5.77 16.53 6.47
CA ASP A 113 5.30 17.44 7.50
C ASP A 113 6.31 18.57 7.70
N ARG A 114 5.86 19.81 7.52
CA ARG A 114 6.70 21.02 7.59
C ARG A 114 6.27 21.96 8.71
N HIS A 115 5.66 21.41 9.76
CA HIS A 115 5.23 22.23 10.89
C HIS A 115 6.45 22.85 11.60
N PRO A 116 6.51 24.19 11.77
CA PRO A 116 7.71 24.89 12.25
C PRO A 116 8.13 24.51 13.67
N ALA A 117 7.19 24.01 14.50
CA ALA A 117 7.50 23.54 15.85
C ALA A 117 8.49 22.36 15.91
N TYR A 118 8.72 21.66 14.80
CA TYR A 118 9.62 20.50 14.73
C TYR A 118 11.06 20.87 14.35
N GLU A 119 11.32 22.17 14.13
CA GLU A 119 12.59 22.70 13.67
C GLU A 119 13.25 23.62 14.70
N GLY A 120 14.55 23.87 14.52
CA GLY A 120 15.30 24.80 15.37
C GLY A 120 15.71 24.24 16.74
N PRO A 121 16.29 25.11 17.60
CA PRO A 121 16.85 24.69 18.90
C PRO A 121 15.78 24.27 19.92
N ASP A 122 14.56 24.80 19.81
CA ASP A 122 13.43 24.51 20.71
C ASP A 122 12.46 23.47 20.13
N ALA A 123 12.92 22.69 19.13
CA ALA A 123 12.11 21.70 18.45
C ALA A 123 11.43 20.76 19.43
N ILE A 124 10.17 20.43 19.14
CA ILE A 124 9.47 19.30 19.74
C ILE A 124 9.47 18.14 18.74
N ALA A 125 9.44 16.90 19.23
CA ALA A 125 9.16 15.78 18.35
C ALA A 125 7.68 15.83 17.94
N PRO A 126 7.34 15.55 16.67
CA PRO A 126 5.97 15.29 16.26
C PRO A 126 5.33 14.25 17.20
N PRO A 127 4.12 14.50 17.76
CA PRO A 127 3.50 13.58 18.71
C PRO A 127 3.39 12.14 18.17
N THR A 128 3.11 12.00 16.88
CA THR A 128 3.02 10.72 16.15
C THR A 128 4.33 9.93 16.08
N MET A 129 5.45 10.51 16.51
CA MET A 129 6.72 9.79 16.68
C MET A 129 6.81 9.04 18.01
N LEU A 130 5.80 9.07 18.89
CA LEU A 130 5.85 8.42 20.21
C LEU A 130 6.35 6.96 20.13
N GLN A 131 5.80 6.17 19.21
CA GLN A 131 6.23 4.78 19.00
C GLN A 131 7.62 4.69 18.35
N ALA A 132 8.03 5.65 17.52
CA ALA A 132 9.31 5.60 16.82
C ALA A 132 10.50 5.50 17.79
N TRP A 133 10.38 6.13 18.96
CA TRP A 133 11.40 6.12 20.01
C TRP A 133 11.47 4.81 20.81
N THR A 134 10.44 3.96 20.73
CA THR A 134 10.38 2.67 21.44
C THR A 134 10.61 1.48 20.51
N MET A 135 10.80 1.71 19.20
CA MET A 135 11.01 0.63 18.24
C MET A 135 12.37 -0.06 18.42
N GLY A 136 12.35 -1.39 18.39
CA GLY A 136 13.56 -2.21 18.32
C GLY A 136 14.37 -2.10 17.02
N GLY A 137 13.93 -1.38 15.98
CA GLY A 137 14.70 -1.25 14.73
C GLY A 137 15.16 -2.59 14.11
N LEU A 138 16.25 -2.58 13.35
CA LEU A 138 16.78 -3.78 12.68
C LEU A 138 17.42 -4.80 13.64
N SER A 139 17.92 -4.35 14.79
CA SER A 139 18.51 -5.23 15.81
C SER A 139 17.48 -5.85 16.75
N GLY A 140 16.18 -5.57 16.56
CA GLY A 140 15.11 -6.14 17.38
C GLY A 140 14.96 -5.51 18.76
N HIS A 141 14.02 -6.07 19.53
CA HIS A 141 13.68 -5.63 20.90
C HIS A 141 14.40 -6.55 21.91
N PRO A 142 15.41 -6.08 22.64
CA PRO A 142 16.07 -6.85 23.71
C PRO A 142 15.27 -6.88 25.02
N ASP A 143 14.22 -6.05 25.11
CA ASP A 143 13.43 -5.73 26.31
C ASP A 143 12.09 -6.48 26.38
N ARG A 144 11.82 -7.37 25.42
CA ARG A 144 10.62 -8.20 25.41
C ARG A 144 10.61 -9.10 26.64
N SER A 145 9.46 -9.19 27.28
CA SER A 145 9.29 -10.11 28.39
C SER A 145 9.26 -11.55 27.90
N LYS A 146 9.70 -12.47 28.75
CA LYS A 146 9.57 -13.91 28.51
C LYS A 146 8.12 -14.32 28.23
N ALA A 147 7.16 -13.71 28.93
CA ALA A 147 5.74 -14.00 28.73
C ALA A 147 5.26 -13.62 27.32
N TYR A 148 5.74 -12.51 26.78
CA TYR A 148 5.41 -12.09 25.41
C TYR A 148 6.02 -13.02 24.36
N GLU A 149 7.27 -13.42 24.56
CA GLU A 149 7.96 -14.37 23.67
C GLU A 149 7.28 -15.75 23.68
N GLU A 150 6.95 -16.27 24.87
CA GLU A 150 6.23 -17.53 25.02
C GLU A 150 4.84 -17.48 24.34
N LEU A 151 4.09 -16.38 24.49
CA LEU A 151 2.81 -16.19 23.80
C LEU A 151 2.97 -16.25 22.28
N PHE A 152 3.96 -15.56 21.71
CA PHE A 152 4.23 -15.58 20.29
C PHE A 152 4.65 -16.97 19.81
N ALA A 153 5.55 -17.63 20.55
CA ALA A 153 5.99 -18.99 20.25
C ALA A 153 4.85 -20.01 20.28
N LEU A 154 3.89 -19.88 21.20
CA LEU A 154 2.69 -20.72 21.25
C LEU A 154 1.81 -20.55 20.01
N LEU A 155 1.60 -19.30 19.58
CA LEU A 155 0.82 -19.00 18.38
C LEU A 155 1.53 -19.49 17.12
N ASP A 156 2.85 -19.26 17.02
CA ASP A 156 3.67 -19.70 15.89
C ASP A 156 3.75 -21.23 15.80
N GLY A 157 3.97 -21.92 16.93
CA GLY A 157 3.96 -23.37 17.01
C GLY A 157 2.60 -23.99 16.68
N ALA A 158 1.51 -23.25 16.88
CA ALA A 158 0.17 -23.63 16.44
C ALA A 158 -0.15 -23.22 14.98
N GLY A 159 0.82 -22.69 14.24
CA GLY A 159 0.69 -22.33 12.82
C GLY A 159 0.12 -20.95 12.53
N PHE A 160 -0.09 -20.10 13.56
CA PHE A 160 -0.52 -18.70 13.41
C PHE A 160 0.69 -17.79 13.19
N THR A 161 1.43 -18.05 12.11
CA THR A 161 2.75 -17.48 11.85
C THR A 161 2.71 -16.08 11.25
N SER A 162 1.59 -15.67 10.66
CA SER A 162 1.44 -14.35 10.05
C SER A 162 0.95 -13.33 11.07
N VAL A 163 1.40 -12.08 10.92
CA VAL A 163 1.02 -10.96 11.79
C VAL A 163 0.68 -9.73 10.96
N VAL A 164 -0.36 -9.02 11.37
CA VAL A 164 -0.72 -7.72 10.79
C VAL A 164 -1.18 -6.78 11.90
N ALA A 165 -0.79 -5.51 11.83
CA ALA A 165 -1.33 -4.48 12.71
C ALA A 165 -2.73 -4.08 12.24
N THR A 166 -3.71 -4.06 13.14
CA THR A 166 -5.10 -3.72 12.82
C THR A 166 -5.51 -2.38 13.39
N ASP A 167 -5.03 -2.04 14.58
CA ASP A 167 -5.42 -0.80 15.27
C ASP A 167 -4.23 -0.21 16.03
N SER A 168 -4.19 1.12 16.09
CA SER A 168 -3.19 1.88 16.84
C SER A 168 -3.84 3.11 17.43
N GLU A 169 -3.92 3.17 18.75
CA GLU A 169 -4.43 4.31 19.50
C GLU A 169 -3.30 4.91 20.32
N GLN A 170 -3.06 6.21 20.19
CA GLN A 170 -2.05 6.92 20.96
C GLN A 170 -2.68 8.08 21.72
N GLU A 171 -2.29 8.22 22.98
CA GLU A 171 -2.60 9.38 23.81
C GLU A 171 -1.31 10.10 24.14
N TYR A 172 -1.27 11.41 23.86
CA TYR A 172 -0.10 12.25 24.09
C TYR A 172 -0.37 13.12 25.32
N LEU A 173 0.32 12.80 26.41
CA LEU A 173 0.22 13.56 27.66
C LEU A 173 1.18 14.74 27.67
N ARG A 174 2.31 14.60 26.96
CA ARG A 174 3.35 15.62 26.88
C ARG A 174 4.07 15.56 25.54
N LEU A 175 4.48 16.74 25.06
CA LEU A 175 5.34 16.86 23.89
C LEU A 175 6.79 16.51 24.27
N LEU A 176 7.42 15.70 23.44
CA LEU A 176 8.80 15.25 23.61
C LEU A 176 9.78 16.29 23.06
N ARG A 177 10.95 16.42 23.68
CA ARG A 177 12.00 17.36 23.29
C ARG A 177 13.33 16.65 23.06
N PRO A 178 14.18 17.14 22.13
CA PRO A 178 15.51 16.61 21.94
C PRO A 178 16.31 16.52 23.25
N GLY A 179 17.02 15.41 23.43
CA GLY A 179 17.82 15.12 24.62
C GLY A 179 17.10 14.30 25.69
N GLU A 180 15.77 14.20 25.66
CA GLU A 180 15.02 13.43 26.66
C GLU A 180 15.21 11.92 26.45
N ARG A 181 15.34 11.17 27.56
CA ARG A 181 15.44 9.71 27.55
C ARG A 181 14.06 9.08 27.60
N ILE A 182 13.79 8.20 26.65
CA ILE A 182 12.54 7.43 26.61
C ILE A 182 12.70 6.11 27.36
N THR A 183 11.75 5.82 28.24
CA THR A 183 11.56 4.51 28.86
C THR A 183 10.10 4.10 28.75
N PHE A 184 9.82 2.81 28.84
CA PHE A 184 8.45 2.31 28.72
C PHE A 184 8.26 0.97 29.40
N ASP A 185 7.02 0.74 29.83
CA ASP A 185 6.52 -0.57 30.24
C ASP A 185 5.37 -0.94 29.31
N ALA A 186 5.20 -2.23 29.04
CA ALA A 186 4.09 -2.70 28.22
C ALA A 186 3.40 -3.89 28.89
N VAL A 187 2.09 -4.01 28.66
CA VAL A 187 1.24 -5.09 29.17
C VAL A 187 0.46 -5.71 28.02
N ILE A 188 0.30 -7.03 28.07
CA ILE A 188 -0.65 -7.75 27.21
C ILE A 188 -2.05 -7.43 27.75
N GLU A 189 -2.68 -6.41 27.19
CA GLU A 189 -3.93 -5.86 27.70
C GLU A 189 -5.11 -6.80 27.40
N SER A 190 -5.15 -7.37 26.19
CA SER A 190 -6.19 -8.35 25.84
C SER A 190 -5.76 -9.33 24.76
N VAL A 191 -6.39 -10.51 24.80
CA VAL A 191 -6.33 -11.61 23.84
C VAL A 191 -7.77 -11.98 23.50
N SER A 192 -8.15 -11.84 22.23
CA SER A 192 -9.49 -12.20 21.77
C SER A 192 -9.66 -13.70 21.66
N GLU A 193 -10.91 -14.15 21.64
CA GLU A 193 -11.26 -15.45 21.06
C GLU A 193 -10.80 -15.55 19.60
N ARG A 194 -10.78 -16.78 19.07
CA ARG A 194 -10.46 -17.03 17.66
C ARG A 194 -11.46 -16.34 16.75
N LYS A 195 -10.97 -15.58 15.77
CA LYS A 195 -11.77 -14.89 14.75
C LYS A 195 -11.29 -15.25 13.35
N THR A 196 -12.22 -15.33 12.41
CA THR A 196 -11.93 -15.51 10.98
C THR A 196 -12.10 -14.18 10.27
N THR A 197 -11.07 -13.77 9.53
CA THR A 197 -11.03 -12.54 8.73
C THR A 197 -10.75 -12.88 7.27
N LYS A 198 -10.76 -11.87 6.38
CA LYS A 198 -10.34 -12.04 4.97
C LYS A 198 -8.88 -12.51 4.83
N LEU A 199 -8.02 -12.13 5.77
CA LEU A 199 -6.59 -12.51 5.76
C LEU A 199 -6.37 -13.93 6.28
N GLY A 200 -7.30 -14.43 7.10
CA GLY A 200 -7.28 -15.77 7.66
C GLY A 200 -7.85 -15.84 9.07
N THR A 201 -7.76 -17.03 9.66
CA THR A 201 -8.23 -17.31 11.02
C THR A 201 -7.11 -17.09 12.03
N GLY A 202 -7.37 -16.37 13.10
CA GLY A 202 -6.37 -15.98 14.09
C GLY A 202 -6.94 -15.41 15.38
N TYR A 203 -6.06 -14.80 16.17
CA TYR A 203 -6.36 -14.14 17.44
C TYR A 203 -5.86 -12.71 17.40
N PHE A 204 -6.65 -11.80 17.95
CA PHE A 204 -6.21 -10.44 18.18
C PHE A 204 -5.49 -10.34 19.51
N LEU A 205 -4.32 -9.71 19.48
CA LEU A 205 -3.54 -9.37 20.67
C LEU A 205 -3.46 -7.86 20.77
N THR A 206 -3.87 -7.32 21.90
CA THR A 206 -3.76 -5.89 22.21
C THR A 206 -2.69 -5.71 23.27
N THR A 207 -1.67 -4.91 22.96
CA THR A 207 -0.63 -4.50 23.90
C THR A 207 -0.84 -3.03 24.23
N ARG A 208 -0.81 -2.68 25.51
CA ARG A 208 -0.77 -1.28 25.95
C ARG A 208 0.63 -0.97 26.45
N MET A 209 1.23 0.09 25.93
CA MET A 209 2.52 0.62 26.33
C MET A 209 2.35 1.97 27.01
N ASP A 210 2.95 2.12 28.17
CA ASP A 210 2.99 3.37 28.93
C ASP A 210 4.40 3.96 28.78
N VAL A 211 4.51 5.09 28.08
CA VAL A 211 5.77 5.70 27.69
C VAL A 211 6.09 6.88 28.61
N GLN A 212 7.33 6.91 29.08
CA GLN A 212 7.89 7.97 29.91
C GLN A 212 9.06 8.66 29.20
N ALA A 213 9.25 9.93 29.51
CA ALA A 213 10.38 10.73 29.06
C ALA A 213 11.00 11.41 30.28
N ASP A 214 12.25 11.08 30.57
CA ASP A 214 12.99 11.43 31.80
C ASP A 214 12.19 11.13 33.08
N GLY A 215 11.58 9.95 33.13
CA GLY A 215 10.80 9.47 34.29
C GLY A 215 9.43 10.14 34.47
N LYS A 216 9.00 10.98 33.53
CA LYS A 216 7.67 11.62 33.53
C LYS A 216 6.77 10.98 32.48
N PRO A 217 5.47 10.77 32.75
CA PRO A 217 4.53 10.28 31.73
C PRO A 217 4.55 11.15 30.48
N ALA A 218 4.73 10.52 29.32
CA ALA A 218 4.77 11.18 28.02
C ALA A 218 3.55 10.82 27.16
N GLY A 219 3.12 9.56 27.21
CA GLY A 219 1.96 9.10 26.47
C GLY A 219 1.67 7.62 26.67
N THR A 220 0.56 7.18 26.09
CA THR A 220 0.20 5.76 26.04
C THR A 220 0.02 5.33 24.58
N HIS A 221 0.36 4.08 24.29
CA HIS A 221 0.17 3.48 22.97
C HIS A 221 -0.51 2.12 23.12
N ARG A 222 -1.76 2.03 22.68
CA ARG A 222 -2.48 0.76 22.55
C ARG A 222 -2.37 0.29 21.12
N PHE A 223 -1.75 -0.87 20.94
CA PHE A 223 -1.48 -1.45 19.63
C PHE A 223 -2.11 -2.83 19.53
N ARG A 224 -2.94 -3.01 18.51
CA ARG A 224 -3.64 -4.26 18.25
C ARG A 224 -3.10 -4.91 16.99
N ILE A 225 -2.73 -6.18 17.13
CA ILE A 225 -2.31 -7.02 16.02
C ILE A 225 -3.24 -8.22 15.88
N LEU A 226 -3.32 -8.77 14.68
CA LEU A 226 -3.88 -10.09 14.41
C LEU A 226 -2.73 -11.05 14.12
N LYS A 227 -2.57 -12.09 14.95
CA LYS A 227 -1.73 -13.27 14.66
C LYS A 227 -2.63 -14.32 14.03
N TYR A 228 -2.38 -14.67 12.77
CA TYR A 228 -3.29 -15.49 11.96
C TYR A 228 -2.55 -16.58 11.19
N ARG A 229 -3.29 -17.64 10.87
CA ARG A 229 -2.90 -18.55 9.80
C ARG A 229 -3.27 -17.84 8.50
N PRO A 230 -2.31 -17.52 7.61
CA PRO A 230 -2.67 -16.95 6.33
C PRO A 230 -3.63 -17.92 5.65
N THR A 231 -4.75 -17.40 5.14
CA THR A 231 -5.56 -18.21 4.23
C THR A 231 -4.60 -18.66 3.16
N SER A 232 -4.37 -19.96 3.05
CA SER A 232 -3.82 -20.51 1.83
C SER A 232 -4.84 -20.13 0.77
N ARG A 233 -4.59 -19.00 0.11
CA ARG A 233 -5.00 -18.91 -1.27
C ARG A 233 -4.19 -20.04 -1.87
N GLU A 234 -4.81 -21.23 -1.99
CA GLU A 234 -4.32 -22.21 -2.94
C GLU A 234 -3.95 -21.36 -4.16
N PRO A 235 -2.71 -21.43 -4.67
CA PRO A 235 -2.44 -20.84 -5.97
C PRO A 235 -3.58 -21.38 -6.81
N SER A 236 -4.49 -20.48 -7.22
CA SER A 236 -5.73 -20.89 -7.85
C SER A 236 -5.29 -21.86 -8.91
N ARG A 237 -5.65 -23.14 -8.72
CA ARG A 237 -5.23 -24.28 -9.56
C ARG A 237 -5.11 -23.72 -10.97
N PRO A 238 -3.91 -23.62 -11.58
CA PRO A 238 -3.67 -22.68 -12.68
C PRO A 238 -4.83 -22.79 -13.65
N SER A 239 -5.75 -21.82 -13.58
CA SER A 239 -6.89 -21.84 -14.46
C SER A 239 -6.29 -21.60 -15.82
N ALA A 240 -6.71 -22.40 -16.79
CA ALA A 240 -6.28 -22.41 -18.19
C ALA A 240 -5.51 -21.14 -18.57
N ARG A 241 -4.17 -21.24 -18.73
CA ARG A 241 -3.25 -20.14 -19.13
C ARG A 241 -3.73 -18.75 -18.72
N SER A 242 -3.21 -18.22 -17.61
CA SER A 242 -3.39 -16.80 -17.25
C SER A 242 -3.28 -15.91 -18.49
N LEU A 243 -4.38 -15.24 -18.84
CA LEU A 243 -4.50 -14.49 -20.10
C LEU A 243 -3.58 -13.27 -20.09
N ARG A 244 -3.10 -12.88 -21.27
CA ARG A 244 -2.38 -11.61 -21.43
C ARG A 244 -3.31 -10.44 -21.12
N PRO A 245 -2.79 -9.35 -20.51
CA PRO A 245 -3.55 -8.11 -20.38
C PRO A 245 -4.08 -7.66 -21.76
N ARG A 246 -5.36 -7.33 -21.83
CA ARG A 246 -5.98 -6.86 -23.08
C ARG A 246 -5.51 -5.44 -23.38
N PRO A 247 -5.14 -5.12 -24.62
CA PRO A 247 -4.85 -3.75 -25.01
C PRO A 247 -6.06 -2.84 -24.82
N VAL A 248 -5.81 -1.60 -24.41
CA VAL A 248 -6.85 -0.56 -24.43
C VAL A 248 -6.94 -0.01 -25.85
N VAL A 249 -7.99 -0.43 -26.57
CA VAL A 249 -8.28 0.06 -27.92
C VAL A 249 -9.15 1.31 -27.81
N ASN A 250 -8.74 2.37 -28.49
CA ASN A 250 -9.46 3.63 -28.61
C ASN A 250 -9.49 4.08 -30.08
N ARG A 251 -10.14 5.22 -30.35
CA ARG A 251 -10.27 5.76 -31.71
C ARG A 251 -8.92 5.98 -32.41
N ASP A 252 -7.89 6.35 -31.67
CA ASP A 252 -6.61 6.79 -32.24
C ASP A 252 -5.66 5.62 -32.54
N ASN A 253 -5.88 4.44 -31.93
CA ASN A 253 -5.08 3.24 -32.15
C ASN A 253 -5.85 2.05 -32.76
N ALA A 254 -7.15 2.20 -33.04
CA ALA A 254 -7.98 1.13 -33.60
C ALA A 254 -7.39 0.54 -34.90
N GLY A 255 -6.94 1.40 -35.83
CA GLY A 255 -6.37 0.96 -37.10
C GLY A 255 -5.09 0.13 -36.96
N PHE A 256 -4.31 0.33 -35.89
CA PHE A 256 -3.18 -0.54 -35.58
C PHE A 256 -3.66 -1.95 -35.23
N TRP A 257 -4.67 -2.07 -34.38
CA TRP A 257 -5.21 -3.37 -33.95
C TRP A 257 -6.01 -4.09 -35.04
N GLU A 258 -6.68 -3.35 -35.92
CA GLU A 258 -7.29 -3.89 -37.15
C GLU A 258 -6.22 -4.50 -38.05
N GLY A 259 -5.11 -3.79 -38.28
CA GLY A 259 -3.96 -4.33 -39.00
C GLY A 259 -3.41 -5.60 -38.35
N VAL A 260 -3.22 -5.60 -37.02
CA VAL A 260 -2.76 -6.79 -36.29
C VAL A 260 -3.68 -7.99 -36.50
N ALA A 261 -5.01 -7.80 -36.47
CA ALA A 261 -5.98 -8.86 -36.71
C ALA A 261 -5.94 -9.40 -38.15
N GLU A 262 -5.47 -8.59 -39.11
CA GLU A 262 -5.20 -8.99 -40.50
C GLU A 262 -3.77 -9.51 -40.72
N HIS A 263 -2.98 -9.68 -39.65
CA HIS A 263 -1.56 -10.03 -39.70
C HIS A 263 -0.70 -9.01 -40.49
N ARG A 264 -1.01 -7.71 -40.34
CA ARG A 264 -0.33 -6.59 -41.00
C ARG A 264 0.13 -5.58 -39.96
N LEU A 265 1.44 -5.35 -39.85
CA LEU A 265 1.97 -4.34 -38.93
C LEU A 265 1.94 -2.97 -39.61
N LEU A 266 0.91 -2.18 -39.31
CA LEU A 266 0.71 -0.87 -39.92
C LEU A 266 1.39 0.25 -39.11
N ILE A 267 2.24 1.02 -39.81
CA ILE A 267 2.89 2.23 -39.28
C ILE A 267 2.11 3.45 -39.80
N GLN A 268 1.82 4.38 -38.90
CA GLN A 268 1.09 5.59 -39.23
C GLN A 268 1.99 6.57 -39.99
N ARG A 269 1.52 7.12 -41.11
CA ARG A 269 2.26 8.07 -41.95
C ARG A 269 1.48 9.37 -42.14
N CYS A 270 2.14 10.52 -42.00
CA CYS A 270 1.51 11.81 -42.27
C CYS A 270 1.27 12.02 -43.78
N THR A 271 0.07 12.44 -44.18
CA THR A 271 -0.23 12.71 -45.60
C THR A 271 0.37 14.02 -46.13
N GLU A 272 0.94 14.87 -45.27
CA GLU A 272 1.56 16.12 -45.67
C GLU A 272 3.09 16.04 -45.72
N CYS A 273 3.74 15.63 -44.62
CA CYS A 273 5.21 15.59 -44.53
C CYS A 273 5.80 14.17 -44.64
N ALA A 274 4.96 13.16 -44.87
CA ALA A 274 5.37 11.74 -44.96
C ALA A 274 6.05 11.14 -43.72
N THR A 275 6.13 11.87 -42.59
CA THR A 275 6.72 11.35 -41.35
C THR A 275 5.99 10.10 -40.85
N LEU A 276 6.76 9.03 -40.66
CA LEU A 276 6.32 7.79 -40.04
C LEU A 276 6.34 7.92 -38.52
N ARG A 277 5.37 7.31 -37.83
CA ARG A 277 5.30 7.37 -36.38
C ARG A 277 4.72 6.11 -35.74
N PHE A 278 5.31 5.77 -34.61
CA PHE A 278 4.85 4.76 -33.68
C PHE A 278 5.27 5.16 -32.26
N PRO A 279 4.40 5.10 -31.23
CA PRO A 279 2.99 4.71 -31.26
C PRO A 279 2.10 5.62 -32.12
N TRP A 280 0.89 5.15 -32.43
CA TRP A 280 -0.09 5.95 -33.18
C TRP A 280 -0.54 7.17 -32.37
N LEU A 281 -0.65 8.32 -33.04
CA LEU A 281 -1.01 9.60 -32.46
C LEU A 281 -2.10 10.30 -33.31
N PRO A 282 -2.97 11.13 -32.71
CA PRO A 282 -4.04 11.82 -33.43
C PRO A 282 -3.54 12.91 -34.39
N GLY A 283 -2.28 13.33 -34.29
CA GLY A 283 -1.64 14.30 -35.17
C GLY A 283 -0.14 14.06 -35.34
N CYS A 284 0.43 14.64 -36.39
CA CYS A 284 1.87 14.58 -36.66
C CYS A 284 2.65 15.47 -35.69
N ASN A 285 3.70 14.91 -35.07
CA ASN A 285 4.61 15.61 -34.16
C ASN A 285 5.56 16.59 -34.88
N GLU A 286 5.70 16.49 -36.21
CA GLU A 286 6.58 17.34 -37.01
C GLU A 286 5.84 18.57 -37.57
N CYS A 287 4.72 18.37 -38.28
CA CYS A 287 3.99 19.46 -38.95
C CYS A 287 2.62 19.80 -38.35
N GLY A 288 2.12 19.03 -37.38
CA GLY A 288 0.81 19.25 -36.76
C GLY A 288 -0.40 18.76 -37.57
N CYS A 289 -0.20 18.22 -38.78
CA CYS A 289 -1.29 17.68 -39.60
C CYS A 289 -2.03 16.53 -38.87
N GLN A 290 -3.36 16.54 -38.92
CA GLN A 290 -4.21 15.50 -38.33
C GLN A 290 -4.62 14.42 -39.32
N LYS A 291 -4.24 14.56 -40.60
CA LYS A 291 -4.50 13.57 -41.65
C LYS A 291 -3.32 12.61 -41.78
N TRP A 292 -3.65 11.35 -41.95
CA TRP A 292 -2.67 10.27 -42.04
C TRP A 292 -3.22 9.10 -42.84
N ASP A 293 -2.29 8.37 -43.45
CA ASP A 293 -2.50 7.05 -44.01
C ASP A 293 -1.56 6.07 -43.31
N THR A 294 -1.38 4.87 -43.86
CA THR A 294 -0.52 3.84 -43.28
C THR A 294 0.45 3.30 -44.31
N VAL A 295 1.59 2.83 -43.82
CA VAL A 295 2.51 1.96 -44.55
C VAL A 295 2.61 0.63 -43.81
N GLU A 296 2.70 -0.46 -44.54
CA GLU A 296 2.93 -1.78 -43.94
C GLU A 296 4.43 -1.95 -43.69
N ALA A 297 4.78 -2.34 -42.47
CA ALA A 297 6.17 -2.61 -42.11
C ALA A 297 6.66 -3.88 -42.84
N SER A 298 7.92 -3.86 -43.27
CA SER A 298 8.64 -5.02 -43.80
C SER A 298 8.66 -6.21 -42.82
N GLY A 299 8.53 -5.92 -41.53
CA GLY A 299 8.64 -6.89 -40.44
C GLY A 299 10.07 -7.16 -40.00
N GLU A 300 11.07 -6.50 -40.59
CA GLU A 300 12.46 -6.58 -40.19
C GLU A 300 12.78 -5.52 -39.13
N GLY A 301 13.60 -5.88 -38.15
CA GLY A 301 14.05 -4.94 -37.13
C GLY A 301 15.28 -5.42 -36.37
N THR A 302 15.73 -4.59 -35.44
CA THR A 302 16.86 -4.89 -34.56
C THR A 302 16.48 -4.57 -33.11
N VAL A 303 17.00 -5.34 -32.16
CA VAL A 303 16.82 -5.05 -30.73
C VAL A 303 17.61 -3.78 -30.39
N PHE A 304 16.93 -2.64 -30.24
CA PHE A 304 17.57 -1.38 -29.87
C PHE A 304 17.93 -1.37 -28.36
N SER A 305 17.02 -1.86 -27.52
CA SER A 305 17.23 -2.03 -26.08
C SER A 305 16.29 -3.12 -25.55
N TYR A 306 16.57 -3.69 -24.38
CA TYR A 306 15.72 -4.72 -23.78
C TYR A 306 15.80 -4.72 -22.26
N VAL A 307 14.78 -5.32 -21.64
CA VAL A 307 14.77 -5.67 -20.22
C VAL A 307 14.38 -7.14 -20.05
N VAL A 308 14.98 -7.80 -19.07
CA VAL A 308 14.62 -9.16 -18.67
C VAL A 308 13.91 -9.10 -17.32
N MET A 309 12.63 -9.49 -17.30
CA MET A 309 11.83 -9.47 -16.08
C MET A 309 12.03 -10.77 -15.30
N HIS A 310 12.65 -10.71 -14.12
CA HIS A 310 12.91 -11.88 -13.27
C HIS A 310 11.90 -12.05 -12.14
N HIS A 311 11.48 -10.97 -11.47
CA HIS A 311 10.59 -11.03 -10.31
C HIS A 311 9.77 -9.72 -10.15
N PRO A 312 8.48 -9.79 -9.75
CA PRO A 312 7.69 -11.01 -9.52
C PRO A 312 7.37 -11.75 -10.83
N PRO A 313 7.21 -13.08 -10.80
CA PRO A 313 6.79 -13.82 -11.98
C PRO A 313 5.41 -13.33 -12.42
N PHE A 314 5.24 -13.12 -13.73
CA PHE A 314 3.95 -12.76 -14.31
C PHE A 314 3.44 -13.93 -15.16
N PRO A 315 2.52 -14.76 -14.65
CA PRO A 315 2.11 -16.01 -15.30
C PRO A 315 1.67 -15.85 -16.77
N ALA A 316 1.11 -14.69 -17.14
CA ALA A 316 0.67 -14.44 -18.51
C ALA A 316 1.81 -14.39 -19.55
N PHE A 317 3.06 -14.24 -19.11
CA PHE A 317 4.23 -14.25 -19.97
C PHE A 317 4.98 -15.60 -19.95
N SER A 318 4.56 -16.55 -19.10
CA SER A 318 5.08 -17.92 -19.08
C SER A 318 4.64 -18.71 -20.32
N ARG A 319 5.60 -19.14 -21.14
CA ARG A 319 5.30 -19.88 -22.39
C ARG A 319 5.21 -21.39 -22.20
N SER A 320 6.00 -21.95 -21.28
CA SER A 320 6.08 -23.39 -20.98
C SER A 320 5.20 -23.84 -19.82
N GLY A 321 4.32 -22.96 -19.30
CA GLY A 321 3.57 -23.23 -18.07
C GLY A 321 4.37 -23.06 -16.79
N GLU A 322 5.71 -22.97 -16.89
CA GLU A 322 6.61 -22.67 -15.79
C GLU A 322 6.82 -21.14 -15.65
N PRO A 323 6.79 -20.58 -14.43
CA PRO A 323 7.23 -19.21 -14.15
C PRO A 323 8.70 -19.05 -14.52
N GLY A 324 9.02 -18.15 -15.44
CA GLY A 324 10.41 -17.92 -15.85
C GLY A 324 10.64 -16.50 -16.37
N PRO A 325 11.90 -16.05 -16.43
CA PRO A 325 12.21 -14.72 -16.96
C PRO A 325 11.76 -14.58 -18.42
N TYR A 326 11.34 -13.38 -18.79
CA TYR A 326 10.96 -13.05 -20.16
C TYR A 326 11.57 -11.72 -20.61
N ALA A 327 11.90 -11.63 -21.89
CA ALA A 327 12.48 -10.44 -22.49
C ALA A 327 11.41 -9.56 -23.14
N VAL A 328 11.46 -8.26 -22.83
CA VAL A 328 10.72 -7.21 -23.53
C VAL A 328 11.74 -6.32 -24.21
N GLY A 329 11.66 -6.22 -25.53
CA GLY A 329 12.55 -5.41 -26.35
C GLY A 329 11.87 -4.13 -26.82
N LEU A 330 12.66 -3.06 -26.90
CA LEU A 330 12.41 -1.94 -27.78
C LEU A 330 13.06 -2.28 -29.13
N VAL A 331 12.26 -2.60 -30.13
CA VAL A 331 12.71 -3.00 -31.47
C VAL A 331 12.69 -1.78 -32.38
N GLU A 332 13.80 -1.50 -33.05
CA GLU A 332 13.86 -0.52 -34.14
C GLU A 332 13.57 -1.23 -35.46
N LEU A 333 12.48 -0.87 -36.11
CA LEU A 333 12.07 -1.42 -37.40
C LEU A 333 12.94 -0.84 -38.53
N ALA A 334 13.01 -1.54 -39.67
CA ALA A 334 13.74 -1.07 -40.85
C ALA A 334 13.26 0.31 -41.34
N GLU A 335 12.00 0.66 -41.10
CA GLU A 335 11.41 1.97 -41.43
C GLU A 335 11.81 3.10 -40.45
N GLY A 336 12.59 2.79 -39.40
CA GLY A 336 13.16 3.75 -38.46
C GLY A 336 12.30 4.10 -37.24
N VAL A 337 11.07 3.57 -37.14
CA VAL A 337 10.24 3.70 -35.94
C VAL A 337 10.58 2.61 -34.91
N ARG A 338 10.28 2.86 -33.64
CA ARG A 338 10.53 1.90 -32.56
C ARG A 338 9.25 1.37 -31.93
N MET A 339 9.24 0.08 -31.62
CA MET A 339 8.10 -0.62 -31.04
C MET A 339 8.52 -1.46 -29.84
N VAL A 340 7.75 -1.37 -28.75
CA VAL A 340 7.92 -2.26 -27.60
C VAL A 340 7.19 -3.58 -27.85
N SER A 341 7.89 -4.71 -27.74
CA SER A 341 7.29 -6.03 -27.90
C SER A 341 8.10 -7.15 -27.23
N SER A 342 7.54 -8.36 -27.14
CA SER A 342 8.27 -9.54 -26.66
C SER A 342 9.31 -9.97 -27.69
N VAL A 343 10.52 -10.29 -27.21
CA VAL A 343 11.61 -10.89 -28.01
C VAL A 343 11.66 -12.39 -27.76
N LEU A 344 11.63 -13.17 -28.84
CA LEU A 344 11.46 -14.62 -28.84
C LEU A 344 12.58 -15.31 -29.63
N GLY A 345 12.64 -16.64 -29.55
CA GLY A 345 13.58 -17.46 -30.34
C GLY A 345 14.87 -17.83 -29.60
N VAL A 346 15.20 -17.11 -28.53
CA VAL A 346 16.33 -17.40 -27.64
C VAL A 346 15.91 -17.31 -26.17
N PRO A 347 16.65 -17.94 -25.23
CA PRO A 347 16.52 -17.69 -23.80
C PRO A 347 16.57 -16.19 -23.46
N ALA A 348 15.84 -15.76 -22.43
CA ALA A 348 15.71 -14.34 -22.11
C ALA A 348 17.04 -13.68 -21.72
N ASP A 349 17.94 -14.45 -21.11
CA ASP A 349 19.31 -14.07 -20.72
C ASP A 349 20.30 -14.08 -21.90
N GLU A 350 19.91 -14.56 -23.08
CA GLU A 350 20.70 -14.51 -24.31
C GLU A 350 20.34 -13.33 -25.22
N VAL A 351 19.22 -12.64 -24.98
CA VAL A 351 18.86 -11.44 -25.75
C VAL A 351 19.93 -10.37 -25.59
N ARG A 352 20.35 -9.74 -26.69
CA ARG A 352 21.33 -8.63 -26.72
C ARG A 352 20.87 -7.50 -27.62
N THR A 353 21.30 -6.29 -27.31
CA THR A 353 21.17 -5.14 -28.22
C THR A 353 21.89 -5.43 -29.54
N GLY A 354 21.30 -5.01 -30.66
CA GLY A 354 21.79 -5.22 -32.01
C GLY A 354 21.37 -6.53 -32.67
N MET A 355 20.72 -7.45 -31.94
CA MET A 355 20.25 -8.71 -32.55
C MET A 355 19.20 -8.45 -33.64
N PRO A 356 19.34 -9.08 -34.82
CA PRO A 356 18.32 -9.00 -35.86
C PRO A 356 17.09 -9.80 -35.43
N VAL A 357 15.92 -9.22 -35.69
CA VAL A 357 14.63 -9.83 -35.35
C VAL A 357 13.64 -9.69 -36.50
N ARG A 358 12.69 -10.63 -36.57
CA ARG A 358 11.60 -10.63 -37.54
C ARG A 358 10.26 -10.69 -36.84
N LEU A 359 9.31 -9.92 -37.37
CA LEU A 359 7.92 -9.88 -36.92
C LEU A 359 7.26 -11.27 -37.05
N GLU A 360 6.50 -11.63 -36.02
CA GLU A 360 5.62 -12.78 -35.97
C GLU A 360 4.32 -12.36 -35.28
N PHE A 361 3.18 -12.88 -35.73
CA PHE A 361 1.89 -12.68 -35.05
C PHE A 361 1.63 -13.86 -34.13
N LEU A 362 1.65 -13.60 -32.83
CA LEU A 362 1.45 -14.62 -31.80
C LEU A 362 0.05 -14.53 -31.23
N ARG A 363 -0.73 -15.58 -31.45
CA ARG A 363 -1.99 -15.80 -30.73
C ARG A 363 -1.70 -16.21 -29.30
N THR A 364 -1.86 -15.27 -28.35
CA THR A 364 -1.59 -15.52 -26.93
C THR A 364 -2.74 -16.24 -26.25
N ASP A 365 -3.97 -16.05 -26.74
CA ASP A 365 -5.18 -16.75 -26.34
C ASP A 365 -6.25 -16.65 -27.46
N PRO A 366 -7.40 -17.35 -27.38
CA PRO A 366 -8.39 -17.39 -28.46
C PRO A 366 -8.90 -16.03 -28.97
N GLY A 367 -8.82 -14.96 -28.15
CA GLY A 367 -9.29 -13.64 -28.53
C GLY A 367 -8.19 -12.57 -28.61
N LEU A 368 -6.90 -12.93 -28.47
CA LEU A 368 -5.81 -11.95 -28.53
C LEU A 368 -4.65 -12.45 -29.37
N GLU A 369 -4.28 -11.61 -30.32
CA GLU A 369 -3.10 -11.77 -31.16
C GLU A 369 -2.23 -10.54 -31.00
N LEU A 370 -0.93 -10.76 -30.84
CA LEU A 370 0.05 -9.70 -30.62
C LEU A 370 1.18 -9.79 -31.63
N PRO A 371 1.62 -8.67 -32.21
CA PRO A 371 2.87 -8.61 -32.96
C PRO A 371 4.04 -8.78 -32.00
N VAL A 372 4.83 -9.83 -32.19
CA VAL A 372 6.03 -10.18 -31.44
C VAL A 372 7.23 -10.27 -32.37
N PHE A 373 8.43 -10.28 -31.82
CA PHE A 373 9.66 -10.33 -32.62
C PHE A 373 10.46 -11.56 -32.25
N ARG A 374 10.80 -12.37 -33.25
CA ARG A 374 11.67 -13.53 -33.08
C ARG A 374 13.06 -13.20 -33.58
N VAL A 375 14.08 -13.52 -32.80
CA VAL A 375 15.48 -13.45 -33.23
C VAL A 375 15.65 -14.33 -34.47
N SER A 376 16.12 -13.71 -35.56
CA SER A 376 16.51 -14.43 -36.77
C SER A 376 17.96 -14.86 -36.64
N GLU A 377 18.28 -16.10 -36.99
CA GLU A 377 19.68 -16.48 -37.24
C GLU A 377 20.17 -15.65 -38.43
N GLY A 378 21.20 -14.85 -38.20
CA GLY A 378 21.83 -13.98 -39.20
C GLY A 378 22.77 -14.72 -40.12
#